data_AF-A0A3M2CMA7-F1
#
_entry.id   AF-A0A3M2CMA7-F1
#
_cell.length_a   1.000
_cell.length_b   1.000
_cell.length_c   1.000
_cell.angle_alpha   90.00
_cell.angle_beta   90.00
_cell.angle_gamma   90.00
#
_symmetry.space_group_name_H-M   'P 1'
#
loop_
_entity.id
_entity.type
_entity.pdbx_description
1 polymer ?
#
loop_
_entity_poly.entity_id
_entity_poly.type
_entity_poly.pdbx_seq_one_letter_code
_entity_poly.pdbx_strand_id
1 'polypeptide(L)'
;MSPPRVDTFRGGILFGVDGRPMMACSAASIIRKRASPTSPGVTIVELLVSLAVLSVLLAIALPALRAVRATAQDGASLANIQSSARDLLTEANADGDRLPIATRPSNLRFGRQPGVGLSMPDGSELMFSWFAHVNAWPFVLVSRHGELHESWYSPSNLDREPGALMSSDYILTQAAMADPSYWRRDAEQTPELLRPVRVGEFEHPSQKGLLVERTQTVLARRPGKNEALVARPIAFVDGHAQRRAIADARPGVPNSLQGGFTRPIATTERGCLGYDY
;
A
#
# COMPACT_ATOMS: atom_id res chain seq x y z
N MET A 1 26.98 27.25 11.23
CA MET A 1 26.90 25.97 10.50
C MET A 1 26.65 26.29 9.04
N SER A 2 27.66 26.11 8.20
CA SER A 2 27.60 26.42 6.76
C SER A 2 26.98 25.25 5.98
N PRO A 3 26.16 25.49 4.94
CA PRO A 3 25.62 24.42 4.12
C PRO A 3 26.72 23.83 3.18
N PRO A 4 26.63 22.54 2.83
CA PRO A 4 27.57 21.90 1.91
C PRO A 4 27.32 22.35 0.47
N ARG A 5 28.41 22.58 -0.27
CA ARG A 5 28.44 22.83 -1.72
C ARG A 5 27.97 21.59 -2.48
N VAL A 6 27.03 21.76 -3.40
CA VAL A 6 26.65 20.76 -4.40
C VAL A 6 27.56 20.92 -5.61
N ASP A 7 28.50 20.01 -5.79
CA ASP A 7 29.33 19.93 -6.98
C ASP A 7 28.51 19.40 -8.16
N THR A 8 28.52 20.17 -9.24
CA THR A 8 27.88 19.85 -10.52
C THR A 8 28.70 18.79 -11.25
N PHE A 9 28.13 17.60 -11.41
CA PHE A 9 28.72 16.53 -12.23
C PHE A 9 28.69 16.92 -13.71
N ARG A 10 29.87 17.28 -14.22
CA ARG A 10 30.18 17.45 -15.66
C ARG A 10 30.31 16.08 -16.33
N GLY A 11 29.88 16.04 -17.60
CA GLY A 11 29.77 14.85 -18.43
C GLY A 11 31.03 13.99 -18.57
N GLY A 12 30.81 12.67 -18.54
CA GLY A 12 31.78 11.65 -18.88
C GLY A 12 31.59 11.17 -20.32
N ILE A 13 32.66 11.32 -21.09
CA ILE A 13 32.85 10.88 -22.47
C ILE A 13 32.98 9.35 -22.52
N LEU A 14 32.39 8.75 -23.56
CA LEU A 14 32.47 7.32 -23.92
C LEU A 14 33.92 6.87 -24.12
N PHE A 15 34.34 5.81 -23.44
CA PHE A 15 35.56 5.06 -23.75
C PHE A 15 35.20 3.61 -24.11
N GLY A 16 35.52 3.21 -25.34
CA GLY A 16 35.54 1.81 -25.76
C GLY A 16 36.82 1.12 -25.29
N VAL A 17 36.68 -0.10 -24.77
CA VAL A 17 37.74 -0.84 -24.05
C VAL A 17 38.64 -1.69 -24.96
N ASP A 18 38.36 -1.82 -26.25
CA ASP A 18 39.10 -2.79 -27.08
C ASP A 18 39.98 -2.12 -28.15
N GLY A 19 41.18 -1.74 -27.74
CA GLY A 19 42.25 -1.19 -28.60
C GLY A 19 42.83 -2.20 -29.60
N ARG A 20 42.09 -2.50 -30.68
CA ARG A 20 42.61 -3.26 -31.82
C ARG A 20 42.66 -2.41 -33.09
N PRO A 21 43.82 -2.34 -33.79
CA PRO A 21 43.89 -1.73 -35.12
C PRO A 21 43.22 -2.65 -36.15
N MET A 22 42.11 -2.20 -36.75
CA MET A 22 41.48 -2.91 -37.87
C MET A 22 42.27 -2.67 -39.16
N MET A 23 42.78 -3.77 -39.71
CA MET A 23 43.33 -3.86 -41.07
C MET A 23 42.36 -3.33 -42.12
N ALA A 24 42.82 -2.34 -42.88
CA ALA A 24 42.14 -1.85 -44.07
C ALA A 24 42.22 -2.89 -45.20
N CYS A 25 41.20 -3.75 -45.29
CA CYS A 25 40.98 -4.60 -46.46
C CYS A 25 40.19 -3.79 -47.49
N SER A 26 40.91 -3.10 -48.39
CA SER A 26 40.34 -2.38 -49.53
C SER A 26 39.81 -3.38 -50.55
N ALA A 27 38.53 -3.72 -50.41
CA ALA A 27 37.78 -4.47 -51.42
C ALA A 27 37.07 -3.45 -52.33
N ALA A 28 37.48 -3.42 -53.60
CA ALA A 28 36.81 -2.66 -54.65
C ALA A 28 35.34 -3.10 -54.76
N SER A 29 34.46 -2.31 -54.15
CA SER A 29 33.01 -2.49 -54.18
C SER A 29 32.49 -2.10 -55.56
N ILE A 30 32.20 -3.11 -56.37
CA ILE A 30 31.44 -2.95 -57.62
C ILE A 30 30.00 -2.59 -57.23
N ILE A 31 29.70 -1.29 -57.22
CA ILE A 31 28.34 -0.75 -57.02
C ILE A 31 27.50 -1.14 -58.25
N ARG A 32 26.91 -2.34 -58.22
CA ARG A 32 25.75 -2.65 -59.07
C ARG A 32 24.58 -1.80 -58.56
N LYS A 33 24.19 -0.78 -59.34
CA LYS A 33 22.86 -0.14 -59.23
C LYS A 33 21.80 -1.24 -59.43
N ARG A 34 21.36 -1.88 -58.34
CA ARG A 34 20.11 -2.66 -58.36
C ARG A 34 19.00 -1.65 -58.57
N ALA A 35 18.24 -1.81 -59.66
CA ALA A 35 16.98 -1.11 -59.82
C ALA A 35 16.14 -1.40 -58.58
N SER A 36 15.86 -0.37 -57.79
CA SER A 36 15.03 -0.48 -56.60
C SER A 36 13.66 -0.99 -57.05
N PRO A 37 13.19 -2.16 -56.58
CA PRO A 37 11.84 -2.59 -56.89
C PRO A 37 10.88 -1.50 -56.43
N THR A 38 10.12 -0.95 -57.37
CA THR A 38 9.03 -0.01 -57.09
C THR A 38 8.10 -0.67 -56.10
N SER A 39 8.12 -0.17 -54.86
CA SER A 39 7.25 -0.69 -53.81
C SER A 39 5.79 -0.36 -54.18
N PRO A 40 4.88 -1.34 -54.19
CA PRO A 40 3.47 -1.04 -54.43
C PRO A 40 2.98 -0.04 -53.38
N GLY A 41 2.32 1.04 -53.84
CA GLY A 41 1.78 2.06 -52.96
C GLY A 41 0.54 1.56 -52.20
N VAL A 42 0.49 1.77 -50.90
CA VAL A 42 -0.70 1.50 -50.07
C VAL A 42 -1.83 2.43 -50.51
N THR A 43 -2.99 1.86 -50.82
CA THR A 43 -4.15 2.68 -51.21
C THR A 43 -4.80 3.32 -49.99
N ILE A 44 -5.46 4.47 -50.17
CA ILE A 44 -6.22 5.12 -49.08
C ILE A 44 -7.26 4.17 -48.49
N VAL A 45 -7.91 3.36 -49.34
CA VAL A 45 -8.91 2.39 -48.92
C VAL A 45 -8.30 1.31 -48.02
N GLU A 46 -7.14 0.78 -48.39
CA GLU A 46 -6.42 -0.22 -47.59
C GLU A 46 -6.01 0.31 -46.22
N LEU A 47 -5.56 1.57 -46.15
CA LEU A 47 -5.26 2.25 -44.88
C LEU A 47 -6.51 2.38 -44.00
N LEU A 48 -7.64 2.81 -44.58
CA LEU A 48 -8.90 2.96 -43.83
C LEU A 48 -9.42 1.61 -43.30
N VAL A 49 -9.37 0.56 -44.11
CA VAL A 49 -9.76 -0.79 -43.69
C VAL A 49 -8.84 -1.28 -42.55
N SER A 50 -7.53 -1.05 -42.66
CA SER A 50 -6.58 -1.46 -41.62
C SER A 50 -6.83 -0.75 -40.28
N LEU A 51 -7.10 0.55 -40.30
CA LEU A 51 -7.44 1.31 -39.09
C LEU A 51 -8.78 0.87 -38.49
N ALA A 52 -9.78 0.55 -39.34
CA ALA A 52 -11.06 0.00 -38.88
C ALA A 52 -10.85 -1.34 -38.15
N VAL A 53 -10.08 -2.26 -38.75
CA VAL A 53 -9.75 -3.55 -38.12
C VAL A 53 -8.98 -3.35 -36.82
N LEU A 54 -7.96 -2.48 -36.79
CA LEU A 54 -7.19 -2.19 -35.58
C LEU A 54 -8.08 -1.64 -34.45
N SER A 55 -9.00 -0.74 -34.78
CA SER A 55 -9.93 -0.15 -33.82
C SER A 55 -10.84 -1.20 -33.19
N VAL A 56 -11.36 -2.14 -34.00
CA VAL A 56 -12.17 -3.27 -33.53
C VAL A 56 -11.35 -4.18 -32.60
N LEU A 57 -10.11 -4.51 -32.99
CA LEU A 57 -9.23 -5.34 -32.16
C LEU A 57 -8.91 -4.69 -30.81
N LEU A 58 -8.60 -3.39 -30.80
CA LEU A 58 -8.34 -2.64 -29.57
C LEU A 58 -9.56 -2.57 -28.67
N ALA A 59 -10.76 -2.36 -29.24
CA ALA A 59 -12.00 -2.33 -28.48
C ALA A 59 -12.26 -3.64 -27.71
N ILE A 60 -11.89 -4.79 -28.28
CA ILE A 60 -12.04 -6.11 -27.65
C ILE A 60 -10.90 -6.40 -26.65
N ALA A 61 -9.67 -5.94 -26.95
CA ALA A 61 -8.49 -6.23 -26.12
C ALA A 61 -8.46 -5.42 -24.80
N LEU A 62 -8.92 -4.17 -24.81
CA LEU A 62 -8.81 -3.27 -23.65
C LEU A 62 -9.53 -3.80 -22.39
N PRO A 63 -10.77 -4.33 -22.45
CA PRO A 63 -11.43 -4.93 -21.28
C PRO A 63 -10.67 -6.11 -20.69
N ALA A 64 -10.12 -6.98 -21.53
CA ALA A 64 -9.33 -8.13 -21.09
C ALA A 64 -8.06 -7.69 -20.33
N LEU A 65 -7.36 -6.69 -20.86
CA LEU A 65 -6.17 -6.13 -20.21
C LEU A 65 -6.48 -5.50 -18.84
N ARG A 66 -7.63 -4.81 -18.73
CA ARG A 66 -8.10 -4.24 -17.45
C ARG A 66 -8.32 -5.34 -16.40
N ALA A 67 -8.98 -6.44 -16.77
CA ALA A 67 -9.23 -7.56 -15.87
C ALA A 67 -7.92 -8.24 -15.39
N VAL A 68 -6.95 -8.43 -16.29
CA VAL A 68 -5.63 -8.98 -15.94
C VAL A 68 -4.89 -8.05 -14.99
N ARG A 69 -4.86 -6.74 -15.26
CA ARG A 69 -4.23 -5.75 -14.38
C ARG A 69 -4.85 -5.73 -12.99
N ALA A 70 -6.18 -5.73 -12.89
CA ALA A 70 -6.87 -5.77 -11.60
C ALA A 70 -6.50 -7.03 -10.79
N THR A 71 -6.44 -8.19 -11.47
CA THR A 71 -6.05 -9.47 -10.83
C THR A 71 -4.59 -9.45 -10.35
N ALA A 72 -3.69 -8.91 -11.15
CA ALA A 72 -2.27 -8.75 -10.78
C ALA A 72 -2.10 -7.78 -9.60
N GLN A 73 -2.81 -6.65 -9.62
CA GLN A 73 -2.81 -5.68 -8.52
C GLN A 73 -3.38 -6.30 -7.23
N ASP A 74 -4.43 -7.12 -7.29
CA ASP A 74 -4.93 -7.83 -6.11
C ASP A 74 -3.91 -8.83 -5.55
N GLY A 75 -3.15 -9.50 -6.43
CA GLY A 75 -2.06 -10.39 -6.02
C GLY A 75 -0.90 -9.65 -5.35
N ALA A 76 -0.47 -8.53 -5.94
CA ALA A 76 0.57 -7.67 -5.37
C ALA A 76 0.11 -7.03 -4.05
N SER A 77 -1.14 -6.56 -3.96
CA SER A 77 -1.71 -6.02 -2.71
C SER A 77 -1.74 -7.07 -1.60
N LEU A 78 -2.09 -8.33 -1.92
CA LEU A 78 -2.05 -9.44 -0.97
C LEU A 78 -0.63 -9.74 -0.46
N ALA A 79 0.37 -9.71 -1.35
CA ALA A 79 1.77 -9.89 -0.94
C ALA A 79 2.27 -8.72 -0.07
N ASN A 80 1.93 -7.49 -0.47
CA ASN A 80 2.29 -6.26 0.23
C ASN A 80 1.72 -6.19 1.64
N ILE A 81 0.42 -6.47 1.81
CA ILE A 81 -0.22 -6.47 3.14
C ILE A 81 0.34 -7.59 4.03
N GLN A 82 0.69 -8.74 3.47
CA GLN A 82 1.33 -9.82 4.22
C GLN A 82 2.73 -9.43 4.70
N SER A 83 3.54 -8.81 3.83
CA SER A 83 4.85 -8.27 4.21
C SER A 83 4.71 -7.22 5.31
N SER A 84 3.78 -6.28 5.13
CA SER A 84 3.49 -5.22 6.12
C SER A 84 3.11 -5.78 7.50
N ALA A 85 2.27 -6.82 7.53
CA ALA A 85 1.90 -7.47 8.78
C ALA A 85 3.10 -8.14 9.46
N ARG A 86 3.99 -8.78 8.69
CA ARG A 86 5.23 -9.35 9.24
C ARG A 86 6.16 -8.29 9.80
N ASP A 87 6.26 -7.13 9.15
CA ASP A 87 7.06 -6.01 9.66
C ASP A 87 6.51 -5.51 11.00
N LEU A 88 5.18 -5.33 11.10
CA LEU A 88 4.51 -4.96 12.35
C LEU A 88 4.70 -5.98 13.47
N LEU A 89 4.61 -7.27 13.16
CA LEU A 89 4.79 -8.35 14.14
C LEU A 89 6.26 -8.48 14.56
N THR A 90 7.21 -8.28 13.64
CA THR A 90 8.64 -8.23 13.94
C THR A 90 8.95 -7.07 14.85
N GLU A 91 8.38 -5.89 14.57
CA GLU A 91 8.51 -4.72 15.43
C GLU A 91 7.88 -4.95 16.80
N ALA A 92 6.71 -5.58 16.85
CA ALA A 92 6.05 -5.88 18.11
C ALA A 92 6.91 -6.80 18.97
N ASN A 93 7.52 -7.83 18.38
CA ASN A 93 8.45 -8.72 19.08
C ASN A 93 9.65 -7.94 19.66
N ALA A 94 10.17 -6.94 18.94
CA ALA A 94 11.25 -6.08 19.43
C ALA A 94 10.81 -5.15 20.58
N ASP A 95 9.55 -4.69 20.58
CA ASP A 95 8.96 -3.77 21.56
C ASP A 95 8.18 -4.50 22.68
N GLY A 96 8.69 -5.65 23.11
CA GLY A 96 8.10 -6.42 24.21
C GLY A 96 6.69 -6.92 23.91
N ASP A 97 6.46 -7.40 22.69
CA ASP A 97 5.21 -7.94 22.17
C ASP A 97 4.09 -6.91 21.93
N ARG A 98 4.39 -5.60 21.97
CA ARG A 98 3.39 -4.54 21.76
C ARG A 98 3.33 -4.10 20.32
N LEU A 99 2.14 -4.02 19.73
CA LEU A 99 2.00 -3.47 18.38
C LEU A 99 2.49 -2.01 18.33
N PRO A 100 3.16 -1.59 17.23
CA PRO A 100 3.81 -0.29 17.15
C PRO A 100 2.78 0.83 17.08
N ILE A 101 2.45 1.35 18.26
CA ILE A 101 1.57 2.48 18.50
C ILE A 101 2.40 3.52 19.23
N ALA A 102 2.42 4.75 18.71
CA ALA A 102 3.06 5.84 19.42
C ALA A 102 2.32 6.11 20.72
N THR A 103 3.07 6.23 21.81
CA THR A 103 2.52 6.40 23.17
C THR A 103 2.94 7.70 23.81
N ARG A 104 3.79 8.51 23.14
CA ARG A 104 4.23 9.79 23.66
C ARG A 104 3.01 10.72 23.75
N PRO A 105 2.54 11.04 24.97
CA PRO A 105 1.36 11.87 25.13
C PRO A 105 1.65 13.26 24.57
N SER A 106 0.67 13.86 23.91
CA SER A 106 0.70 15.28 23.57
C SER A 106 -0.32 16.04 24.40
N ASN A 107 -0.08 17.33 24.59
CA ASN A 107 -1.06 18.24 25.19
C ASN A 107 -2.24 18.56 24.26
N LEU A 108 -2.15 18.20 22.97
CA LEU A 108 -3.24 18.39 22.02
C LEU A 108 -4.38 17.40 22.28
N ARG A 109 -5.60 17.87 22.06
CA ARG A 109 -6.81 17.05 22.08
C ARG A 109 -7.50 17.13 20.73
N PHE A 110 -7.96 15.98 20.25
CA PHE A 110 -8.71 15.86 19.01
C PHE A 110 -10.13 15.44 19.36
N GLY A 111 -10.95 16.43 19.74
CA GLY A 111 -12.25 16.18 20.37
C GLY A 111 -12.08 15.50 21.72
N ARG A 112 -12.66 14.29 21.87
CA ARG A 112 -12.53 13.48 23.10
C ARG A 112 -11.27 12.62 23.14
N GLN A 113 -10.51 12.52 22.04
CA GLN A 113 -9.31 11.69 21.96
C GLN A 113 -8.07 12.44 22.45
N PRO A 114 -7.17 11.77 23.19
CA PRO A 114 -5.84 12.31 23.44
C PRO A 114 -5.06 12.37 22.11
N GLY A 115 -4.27 13.43 21.94
CA GLY A 115 -3.29 13.50 20.88
C GLY A 115 -2.03 12.72 21.24
N VAL A 116 -1.40 12.14 20.23
CA VAL A 116 -0.14 11.43 20.34
C VAL A 116 0.89 12.12 19.47
N GLY A 117 2.10 12.30 20.01
CA GLY A 117 3.24 12.82 19.28
C GLY A 117 4.14 11.70 18.77
N LEU A 118 4.73 11.90 17.60
CA LEU A 118 5.70 11.00 16.99
C LEU A 118 6.89 11.82 16.49
N SER A 119 8.10 11.47 16.91
CA SER A 119 9.33 12.13 16.46
C SER A 119 9.89 11.38 15.26
N MET A 120 10.12 12.09 14.17
CA MET A 120 10.65 11.52 12.92
C MET A 120 12.19 11.59 12.89
N PRO A 121 12.85 10.79 12.04
CA PRO A 121 14.32 10.75 11.94
C PRO A 121 14.95 12.08 11.52
N ASP A 122 14.22 12.90 10.78
CA ASP A 122 14.64 14.26 10.36
C ASP A 122 14.47 15.32 11.47
N GLY A 123 14.02 14.91 12.66
CA GLY A 123 13.74 15.78 13.80
C GLY A 123 12.37 16.46 13.75
N SER A 124 11.58 16.26 12.69
CA SER A 124 10.20 16.76 12.65
C SER A 124 9.32 16.01 13.65
N GLU A 125 8.28 16.68 14.15
CA GLU A 125 7.29 16.06 15.02
C GLU A 125 5.93 15.98 14.33
N LEU A 126 5.35 14.78 14.29
CA LEU A 126 3.99 14.53 13.83
C LEU A 126 3.07 14.43 15.05
N MET A 127 1.86 14.97 14.92
CA MET A 127 0.84 14.90 15.95
C MET A 127 -0.48 14.45 15.33
N PHE A 128 -1.15 13.51 15.97
CA PHE A 128 -2.42 12.98 15.49
C PHE A 128 -3.26 12.42 16.63
N SER A 129 -4.56 12.18 16.39
CA SER A 129 -5.44 11.58 17.39
C SER A 129 -5.06 10.12 17.67
N TRP A 130 -5.37 9.62 18.86
CA TRP A 130 -5.04 8.23 19.25
C TRP A 130 -5.41 7.18 18.18
N PHE A 131 -6.62 7.23 17.62
CA PHE A 131 -7.05 6.27 16.61
C PHE A 131 -6.61 6.62 15.18
N ALA A 132 -5.82 7.69 14.96
CA ALA A 132 -5.23 7.96 13.65
C ALA A 132 -4.14 6.94 13.27
N HIS A 133 -3.58 6.21 14.26
CA HIS A 133 -2.65 5.09 14.04
C HIS A 133 -3.18 4.04 13.06
N VAL A 134 -4.50 3.90 12.96
CA VAL A 134 -5.21 3.09 11.96
C VAL A 134 -4.63 3.32 10.55
N ASN A 135 -4.27 4.55 10.24
CA ASN A 135 -3.76 4.99 8.96
C ASN A 135 -2.27 5.42 9.00
N ALA A 136 -1.78 5.74 10.19
CA ALA A 136 -0.46 6.32 10.46
C ALA A 136 0.57 5.31 10.97
N TRP A 137 0.23 4.02 11.07
CA TRP A 137 1.17 2.97 11.51
C TRP A 137 2.50 2.94 10.73
N PRO A 138 2.59 3.26 9.41
CA PRO A 138 3.88 3.28 8.74
C PRO A 138 4.80 4.36 9.32
N PHE A 139 4.26 5.50 9.76
CA PHE A 139 5.06 6.54 10.38
C PHE A 139 5.70 6.07 11.67
N VAL A 140 5.02 5.21 12.44
CA VAL A 140 5.60 4.62 13.65
C VAL A 140 6.81 3.75 13.28
N LEU A 141 6.73 2.97 12.19
CA LEU A 141 7.88 2.20 11.71
C LEU A 141 9.00 3.10 11.17
N VAL A 142 8.69 4.12 10.37
CA VAL A 142 9.70 5.09 9.86
C VAL A 142 10.39 5.81 11.02
N SER A 143 9.66 6.18 12.06
CA SER A 143 10.24 6.86 13.24
C SER A 143 11.31 6.03 13.94
N ARG A 144 11.23 4.70 13.81
CA ARG A 144 12.15 3.75 14.44
C ARG A 144 13.28 3.35 13.50
N HIS A 145 12.97 3.14 12.22
CA HIS A 145 13.89 2.53 11.25
C HIS A 145 14.49 3.49 10.23
N GLY A 146 13.95 4.71 10.09
CA GLY A 146 14.45 5.70 9.13
C GLY A 146 13.95 5.52 7.70
N GLU A 147 13.34 4.39 7.36
CA GLU A 147 13.06 4.01 5.97
C GLU A 147 11.57 3.75 5.72
N LEU A 148 11.09 4.22 4.57
CA LEU A 148 9.76 3.90 4.05
C LEU A 148 9.85 2.64 3.18
N HIS A 149 8.95 1.69 3.42
CA HIS A 149 8.87 0.50 2.59
C HIS A 149 7.68 0.57 1.61
N GLU A 150 7.91 0.23 0.34
CA GLU A 150 6.86 0.25 -0.69
C GLU A 150 5.73 -0.74 -0.41
N SER A 151 6.04 -1.86 0.26
CA SER A 151 5.05 -2.89 0.60
C SER A 151 3.97 -2.40 1.57
N TRP A 152 4.16 -1.25 2.26
CA TRP A 152 3.18 -0.67 3.17
C TRP A 152 2.02 0.03 2.47
N TYR A 153 1.98 -0.06 1.13
CA TYR A 153 1.02 0.61 0.28
C TYR A 153 0.47 -0.34 -0.79
N SER A 154 -0.70 0.02 -1.31
CA SER A 154 -1.35 -0.77 -2.34
C SER A 154 -0.77 -0.43 -3.71
N PRO A 155 -0.57 -1.42 -4.60
CA PRO A 155 -0.13 -1.18 -5.99
C PRO A 155 -1.13 -0.37 -6.82
N SER A 156 -2.32 -0.08 -6.28
CA SER A 156 -3.32 0.78 -6.94
C SER A 156 -3.02 2.26 -6.82
N ASN A 157 -2.16 2.66 -5.90
CA ASN A 157 -1.83 4.07 -5.67
C ASN A 157 -0.61 4.48 -6.51
N LEU A 158 -0.78 4.46 -7.84
CA LEU A 158 0.29 4.70 -8.82
C LEU A 158 0.72 6.18 -8.90
N ASP A 159 -0.13 7.10 -8.46
CA ASP A 159 0.13 8.54 -8.50
C ASP A 159 0.93 9.02 -7.28
N ARG A 160 1.43 8.10 -6.46
CA ARG A 160 2.21 8.45 -5.29
C ARG A 160 3.61 8.89 -5.70
N GLU A 161 4.00 10.09 -5.29
CA GLU A 161 5.41 10.48 -5.31
C GLU A 161 6.22 9.56 -4.38
N PRO A 162 7.23 8.85 -4.91
CA PRO A 162 8.12 8.03 -4.10
C PRO A 162 8.68 8.83 -2.92
N GLY A 163 8.57 8.27 -1.71
CA GLY A 163 9.06 8.93 -0.49
C GLY A 163 8.09 9.91 0.18
N ALA A 164 6.94 10.25 -0.42
CA ALA A 164 5.94 11.06 0.26
C ALA A 164 5.38 10.31 1.49
N LEU A 165 5.49 10.92 2.67
CA LEU A 165 4.92 10.43 3.93
C LEU A 165 3.38 10.50 3.85
N MET A 166 2.77 9.45 3.29
CA MET A 166 1.32 9.33 3.12
C MET A 166 0.74 8.25 4.03
N SER A 167 -0.54 8.39 4.35
CA SER A 167 -1.27 7.37 5.09
C SER A 167 -1.30 6.04 4.32
N SER A 168 -1.18 4.92 5.03
CA SER A 168 -1.24 3.60 4.41
C SER A 168 -2.60 3.32 3.75
N ASP A 169 -2.57 2.59 2.64
CA ASP A 169 -3.74 1.93 2.04
C ASP A 169 -4.22 0.73 2.85
N TYR A 170 -3.41 0.25 3.80
CA TYR A 170 -3.75 -0.80 4.75
C TYR A 170 -4.07 -0.17 6.10
N ILE A 171 -5.25 -0.50 6.60
CA ILE A 171 -5.74 -0.05 7.89
C ILE A 171 -5.31 -1.04 8.97
N LEU A 172 -4.64 -0.55 10.00
CA LEU A 172 -4.40 -1.29 11.25
C LEU A 172 -5.69 -1.38 12.07
N THR A 173 -5.99 -2.58 12.59
CA THR A 173 -7.16 -2.81 13.44
C THR A 173 -7.14 -1.91 14.68
N GLN A 174 -8.26 -1.28 15.01
CA GLN A 174 -8.37 -0.47 16.23
C GLN A 174 -8.40 -1.32 17.49
N ALA A 175 -8.73 -2.61 17.36
CA ALA A 175 -8.63 -3.58 18.44
C ALA A 175 -7.21 -3.70 19.03
N ALA A 176 -6.18 -3.24 18.30
CA ALA A 176 -4.81 -3.15 18.79
C ALA A 176 -4.55 -1.94 19.72
N MET A 177 -5.49 -0.99 19.80
CA MET A 177 -5.27 0.35 20.35
C MET A 177 -6.09 0.63 21.63
N ALA A 178 -6.88 -0.32 22.10
CA ALA A 178 -7.65 -0.16 23.33
C ALA A 178 -7.86 -1.51 24.01
N ASP A 179 -8.07 -1.45 25.32
CA ASP A 179 -8.41 -2.61 26.14
C ASP A 179 -9.65 -3.35 25.58
N PRO A 180 -9.72 -4.69 25.65
CA PRO A 180 -10.90 -5.45 25.19
C PRO A 180 -12.23 -4.96 25.74
N SER A 181 -12.25 -4.45 26.97
CA SER A 181 -13.45 -3.90 27.60
C SER A 181 -13.98 -2.67 26.87
N TYR A 182 -13.13 -1.87 26.21
CA TYR A 182 -13.52 -0.74 25.37
C TYR A 182 -14.45 -1.16 24.21
N TRP A 183 -14.29 -2.39 23.72
CA TRP A 183 -14.96 -2.90 22.53
C TRP A 183 -16.22 -3.72 22.83
N ARG A 184 -16.73 -3.68 24.05
CA ARG A 184 -18.05 -4.25 24.35
C ARG A 184 -19.14 -3.27 23.92
N ARG A 185 -20.27 -3.79 23.42
CA ARG A 185 -21.40 -2.95 22.97
C ARG A 185 -22.00 -2.10 24.08
N ASP A 186 -21.90 -2.57 25.32
CA ASP A 186 -22.44 -1.96 26.52
C ASP A 186 -21.40 -1.18 27.33
N ALA A 187 -20.14 -1.12 26.88
CA ALA A 187 -19.08 -0.46 27.62
C ALA A 187 -19.10 1.06 27.45
N GLU A 188 -18.80 1.76 28.53
CA GLU A 188 -18.43 3.17 28.45
C GLU A 188 -17.01 3.28 27.87
N GLN A 189 -16.91 3.89 26.69
CA GLN A 189 -15.66 4.07 25.98
C GLN A 189 -14.97 5.35 26.43
N THR A 190 -14.01 5.20 27.35
CA THR A 190 -13.27 6.31 27.94
C THR A 190 -11.80 6.30 27.53
N PRO A 191 -11.09 7.45 27.57
CA PRO A 191 -9.67 7.53 27.26
C PRO A 191 -8.75 6.65 28.13
N GLU A 192 -9.17 6.29 29.35
CA GLU A 192 -8.39 5.46 30.27
C GLU A 192 -8.25 4.01 29.79
N LEU A 193 -9.14 3.57 28.90
CA LEU A 193 -9.09 2.24 28.28
C LEU A 193 -8.20 2.21 27.04
N LEU A 194 -7.64 3.34 26.61
CA LEU A 194 -6.74 3.42 25.46
C LEU A 194 -5.36 2.93 25.85
N ARG A 195 -4.90 1.86 25.21
CA ARG A 195 -3.56 1.28 25.40
C ARG A 195 -3.15 0.46 24.19
N PRO A 196 -1.85 0.36 23.89
CA PRO A 196 -1.37 -0.65 22.97
C PRO A 196 -1.68 -2.05 23.52
N VAL A 197 -2.19 -2.91 22.66
CA VAL A 197 -2.44 -4.32 22.93
C VAL A 197 -1.23 -5.14 22.50
N ARG A 198 -0.92 -6.19 23.27
CA ARG A 198 0.15 -7.13 22.91
C ARG A 198 -0.32 -8.17 21.90
N VAL A 199 0.58 -8.67 21.05
CA VAL A 199 0.24 -9.71 20.06
C VAL A 199 -0.23 -10.99 20.76
N GLY A 200 0.35 -11.34 21.91
CA GLY A 200 -0.08 -12.48 22.72
C GLY A 200 -1.46 -12.31 23.41
N GLU A 201 -2.05 -11.12 23.42
CA GLU A 201 -3.41 -10.91 23.96
C GLU A 201 -4.51 -11.30 22.94
N PHE A 202 -4.17 -11.59 21.69
CA PHE A 202 -5.17 -11.98 20.70
C PHE A 202 -5.57 -13.45 20.86
N GLU A 203 -6.82 -13.71 21.27
CA GLU A 203 -7.36 -15.07 21.49
C GLU A 203 -7.54 -15.85 20.16
N HIS A 204 -7.76 -15.15 19.06
CA HIS A 204 -8.12 -15.73 17.76
C HIS A 204 -7.20 -15.23 16.63
N PRO A 205 -5.88 -15.48 16.67
CA PRO A 205 -4.93 -14.78 15.81
C PRO A 205 -5.11 -15.09 14.31
N SER A 206 -5.62 -16.27 13.95
CA SER A 206 -5.92 -16.67 12.57
C SER A 206 -7.29 -16.21 12.06
N GLN A 207 -8.14 -15.66 12.93
CA GLN A 207 -9.47 -15.16 12.59
C GLN A 207 -9.62 -13.64 12.84
N LYS A 208 -8.57 -13.03 13.39
CA LYS A 208 -8.48 -11.59 13.63
C LYS A 208 -7.65 -10.92 12.54
N GLY A 209 -8.25 -9.99 11.82
CA GLY A 209 -7.52 -9.13 10.89
C GLY A 209 -6.65 -8.13 11.65
N LEU A 210 -5.35 -8.13 11.35
CA LEU A 210 -4.39 -7.14 11.80
C LEU A 210 -4.40 -5.93 10.86
N LEU A 211 -4.27 -6.19 9.56
CA LEU A 211 -4.32 -5.20 8.50
C LEU A 211 -5.44 -5.52 7.52
N VAL A 212 -6.17 -4.51 7.06
CA VAL A 212 -7.18 -4.62 6.00
C VAL A 212 -7.00 -3.54 4.95
N GLU A 213 -7.06 -3.89 3.67
CA GLU A 213 -7.00 -2.88 2.62
C GLU A 213 -8.23 -1.96 2.63
N ARG A 214 -8.00 -0.66 2.44
CA ARG A 214 -9.05 0.36 2.36
C ARG A 214 -10.03 0.07 1.25
N THR A 215 -11.29 0.35 1.56
CA THR A 215 -12.39 0.27 0.59
C THR A 215 -12.10 1.06 -0.69
N GLN A 216 -11.67 2.32 -0.55
CA GLN A 216 -11.49 3.20 -1.71
C GLN A 216 -10.48 2.59 -2.70
N THR A 217 -9.39 2.04 -2.17
CA THR A 217 -8.32 1.40 -2.93
C THR A 217 -8.82 0.15 -3.66
N VAL A 218 -9.65 -0.67 -2.99
CA VAL A 218 -10.27 -1.86 -3.61
C VAL A 218 -11.28 -1.47 -4.69
N LEU A 219 -12.13 -0.47 -4.44
CA LEU A 219 -13.14 -0.02 -5.39
C LEU A 219 -12.55 0.67 -6.61
N ALA A 220 -11.40 1.34 -6.48
CA ALA A 220 -10.66 1.90 -7.60
C ALA A 220 -10.28 0.83 -8.64
N ARG A 221 -9.97 -0.40 -8.20
CA ARG A 221 -9.70 -1.55 -9.09
C ARG A 221 -10.95 -2.20 -9.66
N ARG A 222 -12.11 -1.99 -9.01
CA ARG A 222 -13.36 -2.69 -9.29
C ARG A 222 -14.56 -1.73 -9.29
N PRO A 223 -14.59 -0.76 -10.21
CA PRO A 223 -15.65 0.25 -10.23
C PRO A 223 -17.03 -0.40 -10.40
N GLY A 224 -18.02 0.15 -9.70
CA GLY A 224 -19.42 -0.31 -9.78
C GLY A 224 -19.74 -1.60 -9.01
N LYS A 225 -18.80 -2.18 -8.27
CA LYS A 225 -19.06 -3.32 -7.40
C LYS A 225 -19.54 -2.88 -6.02
N ASN A 226 -20.43 -3.66 -5.41
CA ASN A 226 -20.86 -3.45 -4.03
C ASN A 226 -19.70 -3.69 -3.07
N GLU A 227 -19.28 -2.66 -2.33
CA GLU A 227 -18.18 -2.67 -1.37
C GLU A 227 -18.19 -3.88 -0.43
N ALA A 228 -19.35 -4.25 0.10
CA ALA A 228 -19.47 -5.30 1.11
C ALA A 228 -19.14 -6.68 0.52
N LEU A 229 -19.42 -6.89 -0.77
CA LEU A 229 -19.25 -8.16 -1.47
C LEU A 229 -17.88 -8.30 -2.15
N VAL A 230 -17.11 -7.21 -2.26
CA VAL A 230 -15.78 -7.28 -2.88
C VAL A 230 -14.78 -7.87 -1.89
N ALA A 231 -14.30 -9.07 -2.21
CA ALA A 231 -13.18 -9.68 -1.50
C ALA A 231 -11.93 -8.80 -1.59
N ARG A 232 -11.32 -8.52 -0.44
CA ARG A 232 -10.12 -7.69 -0.32
C ARG A 232 -9.04 -8.38 0.51
N PRO A 233 -7.77 -8.05 0.29
CA PRO A 233 -6.66 -8.54 1.11
C PRO A 233 -6.80 -8.13 2.57
N ILE A 234 -6.64 -9.12 3.44
CA ILE A 234 -6.57 -8.98 4.90
C ILE A 234 -5.38 -9.80 5.36
N ALA A 235 -4.52 -9.20 6.17
CA ALA A 235 -3.49 -9.92 6.91
C ALA A 235 -3.96 -10.12 8.35
N PHE A 236 -3.70 -11.31 8.88
CA PHE A 236 -4.16 -11.77 10.18
C PHE A 236 -3.04 -11.67 11.22
N VAL A 237 -3.40 -11.73 12.50
CA VAL A 237 -2.45 -11.55 13.61
C VAL A 237 -1.41 -12.68 13.67
N ASP A 238 -1.72 -13.88 13.18
CA ASP A 238 -0.75 -14.98 13.04
C ASP A 238 0.24 -14.80 11.86
N GLY A 239 0.13 -13.71 11.08
CA GLY A 239 1.01 -13.38 9.97
C GLY A 239 0.64 -13.99 8.62
N HIS A 240 -0.46 -14.75 8.51
CA HIS A 240 -0.99 -15.14 7.20
C HIS A 240 -1.83 -14.02 6.57
N ALA A 241 -2.11 -14.12 5.27
CA ALA A 241 -3.01 -13.21 4.59
C ALA A 241 -3.92 -13.95 3.62
N GLN A 242 -5.16 -13.46 3.47
CA GLN A 242 -6.15 -14.03 2.56
C GLN A 242 -7.10 -12.94 2.06
N ARG A 243 -7.84 -13.22 0.98
CA ARG A 243 -8.89 -12.32 0.49
C ARG A 243 -10.23 -12.74 1.08
N ARG A 244 -10.93 -11.82 1.76
CA ARG A 244 -12.30 -12.05 2.28
C ARG A 244 -13.19 -10.87 1.96
N ALA A 245 -14.49 -11.12 1.80
CA ALA A 245 -15.46 -10.05 1.69
C ALA A 245 -15.72 -9.44 3.07
N ILE A 246 -16.06 -8.15 3.12
CA ILE A 246 -16.43 -7.49 4.38
C ILE A 246 -17.81 -7.96 4.85
N ALA A 247 -18.69 -8.36 3.94
CA ALA A 247 -20.00 -8.95 4.25
C ALA A 247 -19.90 -10.25 5.06
N ASP A 248 -18.79 -10.99 4.92
CA ASP A 248 -18.56 -12.24 5.67
C ASP A 248 -18.02 -11.96 7.08
N ALA A 249 -17.61 -10.73 7.38
CA ALA A 249 -17.05 -10.36 8.67
C ALA A 249 -18.17 -10.08 9.68
N ARG A 250 -17.87 -10.31 10.95
CA ARG A 250 -18.75 -9.91 12.06
C ARG A 250 -18.97 -8.38 12.06
N PRO A 251 -20.17 -7.92 12.43
CA PRO A 251 -20.42 -6.49 12.58
C PRO A 251 -19.46 -5.86 13.59
N GLY A 252 -18.94 -4.68 13.27
CA GLY A 252 -18.14 -3.89 14.20
C GLY A 252 -18.98 -3.26 15.32
N VAL A 253 -18.31 -2.85 16.39
CA VAL A 253 -18.85 -2.09 17.52
C VAL A 253 -18.54 -0.59 17.32
N PRO A 254 -19.50 0.31 17.55
CA PRO A 254 -19.27 1.75 17.40
C PRO A 254 -18.10 2.25 18.25
N ASN A 255 -17.23 3.06 17.66
CA ASN A 255 -16.20 3.80 18.38
C ASN A 255 -16.71 5.23 18.68
N SER A 256 -17.24 5.45 19.87
CA SER A 256 -17.77 6.73 20.35
C SER A 256 -16.73 7.85 20.40
N LEU A 257 -15.45 7.55 20.64
CA LEU A 257 -14.37 8.54 20.56
C LEU A 257 -14.09 8.97 19.12
N GLN A 258 -14.55 8.21 18.13
CA GLN A 258 -14.58 8.56 16.70
C GLN A 258 -15.98 8.88 16.17
N GLY A 259 -16.89 9.36 17.04
CA GLY A 259 -18.24 9.77 16.62
C GLY A 259 -19.18 8.60 16.33
N GLY A 260 -18.97 7.45 16.96
CA GLY A 260 -19.80 6.25 16.78
C GLY A 260 -19.47 5.47 15.50
N PHE A 261 -18.32 5.74 14.91
CA PHE A 261 -17.93 5.12 13.66
C PHE A 261 -17.67 3.60 13.83
N THR A 262 -18.25 2.80 12.93
CA THR A 262 -18.11 1.33 12.88
C THR A 262 -17.37 0.90 11.63
N ARG A 263 -16.35 0.06 11.79
CA ARG A 263 -15.68 -0.67 10.69
C ARG A 263 -15.57 -2.15 11.07
N PRO A 264 -16.20 -3.07 10.32
CA PRO A 264 -15.89 -4.50 10.45
C PRO A 264 -14.37 -4.72 10.39
N ILE A 265 -13.87 -5.74 11.09
CA ILE A 265 -12.44 -6.07 11.24
C ILE A 265 -11.64 -5.09 12.10
N ALA A 266 -11.87 -3.77 11.94
CA ALA A 266 -11.14 -2.77 12.71
C ALA A 266 -11.71 -2.57 14.13
N THR A 267 -13.03 -2.68 14.29
CA THR A 267 -13.76 -2.37 15.54
C THR A 267 -14.49 -3.60 16.09
N THR A 268 -13.82 -4.73 16.18
CA THR A 268 -14.44 -6.03 16.56
C THR A 268 -14.97 -6.03 17.99
N GLU A 269 -16.13 -6.65 18.19
CA GLU A 269 -16.67 -6.90 19.53
C GLU A 269 -15.68 -7.67 20.41
N ARG A 270 -15.45 -7.20 21.65
CA ARG A 270 -14.40 -7.69 22.57
C ARG A 270 -12.94 -7.46 22.10
N GLY A 271 -12.71 -6.63 21.09
CA GLY A 271 -11.36 -6.15 20.75
C GLY A 271 -10.45 -7.28 20.29
N CYS A 272 -9.27 -7.43 20.91
CA CYS A 272 -8.33 -8.51 20.61
C CYS A 272 -8.78 -9.89 21.08
N LEU A 273 -9.71 -9.97 22.05
CA LEU A 273 -10.32 -11.24 22.49
C LEU A 273 -11.47 -11.68 21.55
N GLY A 274 -11.87 -10.81 20.62
CA GLY A 274 -12.85 -11.14 19.58
C GLY A 274 -12.20 -11.69 18.32
N TYR A 275 -13.03 -12.16 17.40
CA TYR A 275 -12.64 -12.58 16.07
C TYR A 275 -13.52 -11.95 15.00
N ASP A 276 -13.00 -11.85 13.78
CA ASP A 276 -13.68 -11.20 12.66
C ASP A 276 -14.41 -12.19 11.75
N TYR A 277 -13.85 -13.39 11.57
CA TYR A 277 -14.34 -14.44 10.65
C TYR A 277 -14.49 -15.79 11.35
#